data_AF-A0A0U3DKY9-F1
#
_entry.id   AF-A0A0U3DKY9-F1
#
_cell.length_a   1.000
_cell.length_b   1.000
_cell.length_c   1.000
_cell.angle_alpha   90.00
_cell.angle_beta   90.00
_cell.angle_gamma   90.00
#
_symmetry.space_group_name_H-M   'P 1'
#
loop_
_entity.id
_entity.type
_entity.pdbx_description
1 polymer ?
#
loop_
_entity_poly.entity_id
_entity_poly.type
_entity_poly.pdbx_seq_one_letter_code
_entity_poly.pdbx_strand_id
1 'polypeptide(L)'
;MLAQANKSASLWRRGMKLAPDQLAGLQFDWWIGSFADTASVTSAQTDDAPARLLLGFDGDVERLSMRNRMQFDLVQTLTGEAPPYALLMYVWDASAPVDTLVVSTRSDRIRKIVVGSGPRSAEHKGWVRLQRDVAADFARAFGEAPGPLISMALMTDGDNTRSRSDACYGNIMLFDPQGQVLPGSLQM
;
A
#
# COMPACT_ATOMS: atom_id res chain seq x y z
N MET A 1 -3.95 -14.51 -7.11
CA MET A 1 -2.71 -15.00 -6.50
C MET A 1 -2.87 -15.14 -4.98
N LEU A 2 -2.57 -16.30 -4.38
CA LEU A 2 -2.54 -16.50 -2.92
C LEU A 2 -1.22 -15.98 -2.33
N ALA A 3 -1.29 -15.27 -1.22
CA ALA A 3 -0.14 -14.83 -0.42
C ALA A 3 -0.34 -15.23 1.04
N GLN A 4 0.75 -15.63 1.68
CA GLN A 4 0.73 -16.12 3.06
C GLN A 4 1.95 -15.59 3.82
N ALA A 5 1.73 -15.31 5.10
CA ALA A 5 2.74 -14.93 6.06
C ALA A 5 2.57 -15.78 7.33
N ASN A 6 3.68 -16.26 7.88
CA ASN A 6 3.69 -16.99 9.14
C ASN A 6 4.87 -16.46 9.96
N LYS A 7 4.60 -15.50 10.84
CA LYS A 7 5.63 -14.76 11.59
C LYS A 7 6.66 -14.11 10.64
N SER A 8 6.19 -13.68 9.48
CA SER A 8 7.01 -13.19 8.37
C SER A 8 6.22 -12.16 7.55
N ALA A 9 6.84 -11.66 6.48
CA ALA A 9 6.16 -10.89 5.45
C ALA A 9 6.44 -11.49 4.07
N SER A 10 5.48 -11.35 3.16
CA SER A 10 5.63 -11.62 1.73
C SER A 10 5.56 -10.31 0.95
N LEU A 11 6.39 -10.15 -0.09
CA LEU A 11 6.39 -8.96 -0.92
C LEU A 11 6.57 -9.34 -2.39
N TRP A 12 5.63 -8.93 -3.23
CA TRP A 12 5.79 -8.89 -4.68
C TRP A 12 5.87 -7.44 -5.11
N ARG A 13 6.84 -7.07 -5.96
CA ARG A 13 7.04 -5.69 -6.45
C ARG A 13 7.26 -5.69 -7.96
N ARG A 14 6.71 -4.68 -8.63
CA ARG A 14 6.98 -4.38 -10.04
C ARG A 14 7.28 -2.89 -10.22
N GLY A 15 8.36 -2.60 -10.93
CA GLY A 15 8.67 -1.25 -11.41
C GLY A 15 7.75 -0.85 -12.56
N MET A 16 7.41 0.43 -12.62
CA MET A 16 6.64 1.03 -13.71
C MET A 16 7.02 2.50 -13.86
N LYS A 17 6.45 3.19 -14.84
CA LYS A 17 6.62 4.63 -14.98
C LYS A 17 5.35 5.20 -15.60
N LEU A 18 4.50 5.76 -14.74
CA LEU A 18 3.31 6.49 -15.15
C LEU A 18 3.45 7.93 -14.68
N ALA A 19 3.27 8.88 -15.60
CA ALA A 19 3.27 10.29 -15.25
C ALA A 19 2.05 10.63 -14.37
N PRO A 20 2.12 11.68 -13.53
CA PRO A 20 1.04 12.01 -12.58
C PRO A 20 -0.32 12.21 -13.25
N ASP A 21 -0.33 12.81 -14.43
CA ASP A 21 -1.52 13.12 -15.23
C ASP A 21 -2.11 11.89 -15.94
N GLN A 22 -1.35 10.80 -16.00
CA GLN A 22 -1.81 9.55 -16.60
C GLN A 22 -2.64 8.70 -15.64
N LEU A 23 -2.45 8.81 -14.32
CA LEU A 23 -3.11 7.93 -13.35
C LEU A 23 -4.30 8.62 -12.69
N ALA A 24 -5.53 8.26 -13.09
CA ALA A 24 -6.76 8.79 -12.51
C ALA A 24 -7.46 7.82 -11.57
N GLY A 25 -7.42 6.52 -11.87
CA GLY A 25 -8.18 5.51 -11.14
C GLY A 25 -7.37 4.29 -10.79
N LEU A 26 -7.72 3.67 -9.67
CA LEU A 26 -7.25 2.38 -9.26
C LEU A 26 -8.45 1.51 -8.88
N GLN A 27 -8.54 0.31 -9.43
CA GLN A 27 -9.44 -0.73 -8.96
C GLN A 27 -8.62 -1.95 -8.55
N PHE A 28 -8.96 -2.57 -7.43
CA PHE A 28 -8.31 -3.80 -7.01
C PHE A 28 -9.27 -4.73 -6.31
N ASP A 29 -9.03 -6.02 -6.49
CA ASP A 29 -9.78 -7.10 -5.88
C ASP A 29 -8.89 -7.83 -4.88
N TRP A 30 -9.43 -8.12 -3.69
CA TRP A 30 -8.78 -9.03 -2.75
C TRP A 30 -9.79 -9.90 -2.01
N TRP A 31 -9.33 -11.05 -1.53
CA TRP A 31 -10.08 -11.91 -0.63
C TRP A 31 -9.25 -12.06 0.64
N ILE A 32 -9.84 -11.70 1.78
CA ILE A 32 -9.15 -11.70 3.05
C ILE A 32 -9.34 -13.05 3.74
N GLY A 33 -8.22 -13.70 4.04
CA GLY A 33 -8.16 -14.98 4.74
C GLY A 33 -8.08 -14.80 6.25
N SER A 34 -7.21 -15.59 6.89
CA SER A 34 -7.03 -15.53 8.34
C SER A 34 -5.99 -14.46 8.68
N PHE A 35 -6.20 -13.71 9.76
CA PHE A 35 -5.24 -12.78 10.35
C PHE A 35 -5.56 -12.58 11.83
N ALA A 36 -4.66 -11.94 12.59
CA ALA A 36 -4.89 -11.71 14.02
C ALA A 36 -5.86 -10.54 14.26
N ASP A 37 -6.78 -10.71 15.22
CA ASP A 37 -7.72 -9.64 15.63
C ASP A 37 -7.01 -8.42 16.23
N THR A 38 -5.75 -8.57 16.65
CA THR A 38 -4.89 -7.50 17.14
C THR A 38 -4.06 -6.83 16.04
N ALA A 39 -4.14 -7.30 14.78
CA ALA A 39 -3.37 -6.73 13.68
C ALA A 39 -3.93 -5.36 13.32
N SER A 40 -3.15 -4.31 13.61
CA SER A 40 -3.54 -2.93 13.34
C SER A 40 -2.35 -2.10 12.89
N VAL A 41 -2.51 -1.42 11.76
CA VAL A 41 -1.47 -0.60 11.14
C VAL A 41 -1.20 0.72 11.89
N THR A 42 -2.02 1.01 12.90
CA THR A 42 -2.02 2.26 13.70
C THR A 42 -0.92 2.32 14.75
N SER A 43 -0.30 1.18 15.08
CA SER A 43 0.81 1.09 16.03
C SER A 43 1.94 0.22 15.48
N ALA A 44 3.18 0.60 15.79
CA ALA A 44 4.38 -0.12 15.36
C ALA A 44 4.45 -1.57 15.87
N GLN A 45 3.87 -1.87 17.04
CA GLN A 45 3.92 -3.23 17.61
C GLN A 45 2.96 -4.19 16.93
N THR A 46 1.91 -3.67 16.30
CA THR A 46 0.82 -4.45 15.71
C THR A 46 0.68 -4.23 14.21
N ASP A 47 1.67 -3.57 13.57
CA ASP A 47 1.65 -3.13 12.17
C ASP A 47 1.72 -4.29 11.18
N ASP A 48 0.72 -5.16 11.23
CA ASP A 48 0.44 -6.24 10.30
C ASP A 48 -0.92 -5.99 9.63
N ALA A 49 -1.04 -6.48 8.40
CA ALA A 49 -2.25 -6.47 7.61
C ALA A 49 -2.31 -7.73 6.74
N PRO A 50 -3.48 -8.39 6.63
CA PRO A 50 -3.64 -9.52 5.71
C PRO A 50 -3.42 -9.12 4.26
N ALA A 51 -3.66 -7.86 3.91
CA ALA A 51 -3.36 -7.40 2.58
C ALA A 51 -2.96 -5.92 2.54
N ARG A 52 -1.94 -5.63 1.73
CA ARG A 52 -1.47 -4.29 1.40
C ARG A 52 -1.25 -4.17 -0.10
N LEU A 53 -1.74 -3.08 -0.68
CA LEU A 53 -1.36 -2.60 -2.01
C LEU A 53 -0.56 -1.31 -1.85
N LEU A 54 0.69 -1.33 -2.30
CA LEU A 54 1.65 -0.24 -2.13
C LEU A 54 1.89 0.43 -3.48
N LEU A 55 1.82 1.75 -3.51
CA LEU A 55 2.15 2.60 -4.65
C LEU A 55 3.33 3.51 -4.28
N GLY A 56 4.45 3.31 -4.96
CA GLY A 56 5.66 4.11 -4.76
C GLY A 56 5.75 5.22 -5.81
N PHE A 57 5.87 6.45 -5.34
CA PHE A 57 5.93 7.65 -6.17
C PHE A 57 7.33 8.26 -6.12
N ASP A 58 7.74 8.80 -7.26
CA ASP A 58 8.93 9.64 -7.37
C ASP A 58 8.60 11.09 -6.95
N GLY A 59 9.63 11.90 -6.70
CA GLY A 59 9.46 13.27 -6.25
C GLY A 59 10.78 13.94 -5.88
N ASP A 60 10.67 15.19 -5.43
CA ASP A 60 11.82 16.03 -5.12
C ASP A 60 12.37 15.75 -3.71
N VAL A 61 13.44 14.96 -3.66
CA VAL A 61 14.17 14.57 -2.44
C VAL A 61 14.69 15.78 -1.65
N GLU A 62 14.90 16.94 -2.30
CA GLU A 62 15.32 18.17 -1.61
C GLU A 62 14.21 18.78 -0.75
N ARG A 63 12.95 18.40 -0.97
CA ARG A 63 11.82 18.76 -0.11
C ARG A 63 11.65 17.86 1.11
N LEU A 64 12.39 16.74 1.18
CA LEU A 64 12.36 15.88 2.36
C LEU A 64 12.96 16.57 3.58
N SER A 65 12.41 16.25 4.76
CA SER A 65 13.05 16.56 6.03
C SER A 65 14.46 15.94 6.07
N MET A 66 15.39 16.56 6.82
CA MET A 66 16.76 16.05 6.95
C MET A 66 16.80 14.58 7.39
N ARG A 67 15.91 14.19 8.32
CA ARG A 67 15.79 12.80 8.79
C ARG A 67 15.42 11.84 7.66
N ASN A 68 14.39 12.16 6.87
CA ASN A 68 13.97 11.30 5.77
C ASN A 68 15.01 11.27 4.65
N ARG A 69 15.70 12.38 4.39
CA ARG A 69 16.79 12.42 3.41
C ARG A 69 17.94 11.50 3.82
N MET A 70 18.37 11.56 5.08
CA MET A 70 19.39 10.63 5.60
C MET A 70 18.95 9.16 5.50
N GLN A 71 17.66 8.87 5.77
CA GLN A 71 17.12 7.52 5.59
C GLN A 71 17.11 7.10 4.11
N PHE A 72 16.71 8.00 3.21
CA PHE A 72 16.71 7.79 1.77
C PHE A 72 18.12 7.46 1.26
N ASP A 73 19.11 8.28 1.61
CA ASP A 73 20.51 8.13 1.22
C ASP A 73 21.09 6.81 1.74
N LEU A 74 20.77 6.43 2.98
CA LEU A 74 21.18 5.17 3.57
C LEU A 74 20.61 3.97 2.79
N VAL A 75 19.31 4.00 2.48
CA VAL A 75 18.68 2.92 1.70
C VAL A 75 19.33 2.81 0.34
N GLN A 76 19.49 3.91 -0.39
CA GLN A 76 20.12 3.92 -1.70
C GLN A 76 21.57 3.40 -1.66
N THR A 77 22.34 3.79 -0.64
CA THR A 77 23.72 3.34 -0.48
C THR A 77 23.80 1.83 -0.24
N LEU A 78 22.87 1.26 0.52
CA LEU A 78 22.86 -0.16 0.86
C LEU A 78 22.29 -1.04 -0.25
N THR A 79 21.27 -0.58 -0.97
CA THR A 79 20.56 -1.37 -1.99
C THR A 79 21.06 -1.10 -3.41
N GLY A 80 21.72 0.03 -3.65
CA GLY A 80 22.02 0.54 -4.99
C GLY A 80 20.81 1.13 -5.73
N GLU A 81 19.62 1.10 -5.13
CA GLU A 81 18.37 1.62 -5.70
C GLU A 81 17.82 2.74 -4.82
N ALA A 82 17.52 3.89 -5.44
CA ALA A 82 16.82 4.96 -4.75
C ALA A 82 15.43 4.47 -4.30
N PRO A 83 15.06 4.61 -3.01
CA PRO A 83 13.71 4.29 -2.58
C PRO A 83 12.71 5.30 -3.18
N PRO A 84 11.40 5.00 -3.18
CA PRO A 84 10.40 5.98 -3.58
C PRO A 84 10.44 7.22 -2.69
N TYR A 85 10.19 8.39 -3.28
CA TYR A 85 10.02 9.65 -2.55
C TYR A 85 8.86 9.57 -1.54
N ALA A 86 7.76 8.94 -1.95
CA ALA A 86 6.59 8.71 -1.12
C ALA A 86 5.98 7.34 -1.41
N LEU A 87 5.41 6.73 -0.38
CA LEU A 87 4.77 5.41 -0.45
C LEU A 87 3.36 5.51 0.13
N LEU A 88 2.37 5.34 -0.74
CA LEU A 88 0.96 5.27 -0.36
C LEU A 88 0.52 3.81 -0.31
N MET A 89 -0.07 3.39 0.80
CA MET A 89 -0.52 2.01 1.00
C MET A 89 -2.04 1.98 1.21
N TYR A 90 -2.73 1.08 0.51
CA TYR A 90 -4.09 0.67 0.85
C TYR A 90 -4.02 -0.62 1.67
N VAL A 91 -4.64 -0.63 2.84
CA VAL A 91 -4.49 -1.72 3.82
C VAL A 91 -5.82 -2.18 4.38
N TRP A 92 -5.87 -3.46 4.75
CA TRP A 92 -6.93 -3.99 5.60
C TRP A 92 -6.48 -3.93 7.06
N ASP A 93 -7.36 -3.48 7.97
CA ASP A 93 -7.08 -3.42 9.41
C ASP A 93 -8.10 -4.26 10.20
N ALA A 94 -7.72 -4.80 11.37
CA ALA A 94 -8.66 -5.55 12.20
C ALA A 94 -9.72 -4.65 12.87
N SER A 95 -9.44 -3.37 13.08
CA SER A 95 -10.23 -2.52 13.97
C SER A 95 -10.35 -1.05 13.56
N ALA A 96 -9.33 -0.49 12.90
CA ALA A 96 -9.35 0.92 12.49
C ALA A 96 -10.47 1.15 11.44
N PRO A 97 -11.27 2.23 11.54
CA PRO A 97 -12.32 2.51 10.57
C PRO A 97 -11.80 2.64 9.14
N VAL A 98 -12.63 2.31 8.15
CA VAL A 98 -12.34 2.59 6.73
C VAL A 98 -12.11 4.10 6.54
N ASP A 99 -11.23 4.44 5.60
CA ASP A 99 -10.69 5.77 5.29
C ASP A 99 -9.78 6.40 6.34
N THR A 100 -9.49 5.69 7.45
CA THR A 100 -8.48 6.11 8.42
C THR A 100 -7.12 6.29 7.72
N LEU A 101 -6.58 7.50 7.83
CA LEU A 101 -5.25 7.85 7.34
C LEU A 101 -4.22 7.66 8.46
N VAL A 102 -3.20 6.85 8.21
CA VAL A 102 -2.14 6.54 9.17
C VAL A 102 -0.79 6.99 8.64
N VAL A 103 -0.08 7.76 9.46
CA VAL A 103 1.34 8.07 9.26
C VAL A 103 2.16 6.92 9.81
N SER A 104 3.05 6.34 9.00
CA SER A 104 3.94 5.28 9.49
C SER A 104 4.88 5.80 10.56
N THR A 105 5.08 4.99 11.61
CA THR A 105 6.07 5.26 12.65
C THR A 105 7.51 5.21 12.15
N ARG A 106 7.74 4.57 10.99
CA ARG A 106 9.08 4.41 10.38
C ARG A 106 9.53 5.66 9.60
N SER A 107 8.59 6.33 8.91
CA SER A 107 8.86 7.54 8.13
C SER A 107 7.57 8.29 7.81
N ASP A 108 7.62 9.63 7.83
CA ASP A 108 6.52 10.47 7.37
C ASP A 108 6.33 10.46 5.84
N ARG A 109 7.14 9.71 5.09
CA ARG A 109 6.94 9.49 3.65
C ARG A 109 6.19 8.21 3.33
N ILE A 110 5.75 7.50 4.37
CA ILE A 110 4.87 6.34 4.25
C ILE A 110 3.51 6.70 4.84
N ARG A 111 2.47 6.60 4.01
CA ARG A 111 1.07 6.79 4.39
C ARG A 111 0.28 5.53 4.12
N LYS A 112 -0.65 5.21 5.01
CA LYS A 112 -1.56 4.08 4.85
C LYS A 112 -3.00 4.58 4.94
N ILE A 113 -3.86 4.08 4.07
CA ILE A 113 -5.28 4.32 4.09
C ILE A 113 -5.96 2.98 4.32
N VAL A 114 -6.73 2.89 5.40
CA VAL A 114 -7.55 1.71 5.68
C VAL A 114 -8.69 1.66 4.67
N VAL A 115 -8.76 0.61 3.88
CA VAL A 115 -9.79 0.42 2.84
C VAL A 115 -10.73 -0.75 3.13
N GLY A 116 -10.42 -1.52 4.17
CA GLY A 116 -11.28 -2.55 4.72
C GLY A 116 -10.97 -2.72 6.21
N SER A 117 -11.99 -3.03 7.00
CA SER A 117 -11.89 -3.09 8.45
C SER A 117 -12.72 -4.23 9.03
N GLY A 118 -12.28 -4.74 10.17
CA GLY A 118 -13.05 -5.64 11.02
C GLY A 118 -12.57 -7.10 10.98
N PRO A 119 -12.79 -7.85 12.07
CA PRO A 119 -12.48 -9.26 12.14
C PRO A 119 -13.50 -10.01 11.30
N ARG A 120 -13.12 -10.43 10.08
CA ARG A 120 -13.88 -11.30 9.17
C ARG A 120 -15.39 -11.28 9.45
N SER A 121 -16.01 -10.11 9.31
CA SER A 121 -17.45 -9.99 9.56
C SER A 121 -18.16 -10.97 8.63
N ALA A 122 -19.29 -11.53 9.05
CA ALA A 122 -19.99 -12.58 8.29
C ALA A 122 -20.34 -12.14 6.84
N GLU A 123 -20.28 -10.84 6.57
CA GLU A 123 -20.46 -10.11 5.31
C GLU A 123 -19.21 -10.04 4.40
N HIS A 124 -18.03 -10.51 4.82
CA HIS A 124 -16.78 -10.46 4.04
C HIS A 124 -16.21 -11.86 3.74
N LYS A 125 -17.08 -12.83 3.46
CA LYS A 125 -16.68 -14.20 3.09
C LYS A 125 -16.29 -14.36 1.61
N GLY A 126 -16.03 -13.26 0.90
CA GLY A 126 -15.88 -13.25 -0.55
C GLY A 126 -14.88 -12.20 -1.04
N TRP A 127 -14.71 -12.15 -2.36
CA TRP A 127 -13.87 -11.14 -3.00
C TRP A 127 -14.47 -9.75 -2.77
N VAL A 128 -13.63 -8.82 -2.32
CA VAL A 128 -13.97 -7.41 -2.18
C VAL A 128 -13.28 -6.65 -3.29
N ARG A 129 -14.08 -5.91 -4.06
CA ARG A 129 -13.61 -4.99 -5.10
C ARG A 129 -13.63 -3.57 -4.55
N LEU A 130 -12.50 -2.89 -4.68
CA LEU A 130 -12.30 -1.52 -4.22
C LEU A 130 -11.93 -0.63 -5.40
N GLN A 131 -12.37 0.62 -5.35
CA GLN A 131 -12.03 1.67 -6.32
C GLN A 131 -11.53 2.89 -5.57
N ARG A 132 -10.42 3.49 -6.01
CA ARG A 132 -9.79 4.66 -5.40
C ARG A 132 -9.36 5.67 -6.47
N ASP A 133 -9.49 6.94 -6.13
CA ASP A 133 -8.83 8.06 -6.82
C ASP A 133 -7.45 8.25 -6.18
N VAL A 134 -6.42 7.81 -6.91
CA VAL A 134 -5.05 7.79 -6.39
C VAL A 134 -4.50 9.20 -6.17
N ALA A 135 -4.84 10.14 -7.05
CA ALA A 135 -4.34 11.51 -6.96
C ALA A 135 -4.99 12.24 -5.77
N ALA A 136 -6.30 12.08 -5.58
CA ALA A 136 -7.01 12.63 -4.44
C ALA A 136 -6.53 12.02 -3.11
N ASP A 137 -6.31 10.71 -3.07
CA ASP A 137 -5.79 10.05 -1.88
C ASP A 137 -4.36 10.47 -1.56
N PHE A 138 -3.50 10.60 -2.56
CA PHE A 138 -2.15 11.10 -2.37
C PHE A 138 -2.17 12.53 -1.82
N ALA A 139 -2.96 13.41 -2.42
CA ALA A 139 -3.09 14.80 -1.98
C ALA A 139 -3.60 14.89 -0.53
N ARG A 140 -4.62 14.09 -0.17
CA ARG A 140 -5.12 13.99 1.19
C ARG A 140 -4.07 13.46 2.16
N ALA A 141 -3.27 12.49 1.75
CA ALA A 141 -2.30 11.81 2.60
C ALA A 141 -1.03 12.64 2.85
N PHE A 142 -0.55 13.38 1.85
CA PHE A 142 0.74 14.07 1.88
C PHE A 142 0.63 15.60 1.85
N GLY A 143 -0.53 16.15 1.50
CA GLY A 143 -0.73 17.61 1.38
C GLY A 143 -0.10 18.23 0.12
N GLU A 144 0.29 17.41 -0.86
CA GLU A 144 0.88 17.83 -2.12
C GLU A 144 0.43 16.92 -3.27
N ALA A 145 0.59 17.35 -4.52
CA ALA A 145 0.25 16.52 -5.68
C ALA A 145 1.21 15.33 -5.83
N PRO A 146 0.76 14.17 -6.34
CA PRO A 146 1.65 13.04 -6.61
C PRO A 146 2.68 13.36 -7.69
N GLY A 147 3.89 12.84 -7.51
CA GLY A 147 4.85 12.69 -8.61
C GLY A 147 4.55 11.44 -9.45
N PRO A 148 5.45 11.06 -10.38
CA PRO A 148 5.28 9.87 -11.20
C PRO A 148 5.14 8.60 -10.36
N LEU A 149 4.22 7.70 -10.73
CA LEU A 149 4.16 6.37 -10.13
C LEU A 149 5.31 5.52 -10.71
N ILE A 150 6.21 5.05 -9.84
CA ILE A 150 7.40 4.29 -10.23
C ILE A 150 7.38 2.83 -9.82
N SER A 151 6.49 2.45 -8.89
CA SER A 151 6.36 1.06 -8.48
C SER A 151 5.00 0.74 -7.90
N MET A 152 4.61 -0.53 -8.04
CA MET A 152 3.48 -1.13 -7.36
C MET A 152 3.94 -2.40 -6.66
N ALA A 153 3.45 -2.65 -5.44
CA ALA A 153 3.76 -3.85 -4.69
C ALA A 153 2.56 -4.38 -3.92
N LEU A 154 2.61 -5.68 -3.62
CA LEU A 154 1.62 -6.42 -2.84
C LEU A 154 2.31 -7.05 -1.65
N MET A 155 1.73 -6.92 -0.47
CA MET A 155 2.35 -7.40 0.76
C MET A 155 1.34 -7.98 1.73
N THR A 156 1.65 -9.15 2.26
CA THR A 156 0.92 -9.80 3.36
C THR A 156 1.90 -10.02 4.49
N ASP A 157 1.58 -9.57 5.70
CA ASP A 157 2.45 -9.67 6.87
C ASP A 157 1.74 -10.14 8.14
N GLY A 158 2.55 -10.71 9.03
CA GLY A 158 2.18 -11.26 10.33
C GLY A 158 3.39 -11.35 11.26
N ASP A 159 4.44 -10.56 11.03
CA ASP A 159 5.70 -10.62 11.77
C ASP A 159 5.63 -9.80 13.07
N ASN A 160 4.97 -8.64 13.04
CA ASN A 160 4.78 -7.75 14.17
C ASN A 160 3.95 -8.41 15.31
N THR A 161 2.81 -9.00 14.97
CA THR A 161 1.94 -9.77 15.88
C THR A 161 2.39 -11.21 16.07
N ARG A 162 3.41 -11.66 15.32
CA ARG A 162 3.91 -13.04 15.31
C ARG A 162 2.80 -14.07 15.04
N SER A 163 1.89 -13.72 14.13
CA SER A 163 0.76 -14.56 13.75
C SER A 163 0.85 -15.06 12.31
N ARG A 164 -0.16 -15.83 11.91
CA ARG A 164 -0.39 -16.18 10.51
C ARG A 164 -1.31 -15.16 9.87
N SER A 165 -1.06 -14.85 8.61
CA SER A 165 -1.83 -13.92 7.79
C SER A 165 -1.97 -14.48 6.37
N ASP A 166 -3.19 -14.49 5.82
CA ASP A 166 -3.46 -15.02 4.47
C ASP A 166 -4.38 -14.06 3.70
N ALA A 167 -4.08 -13.84 2.42
CA ALA A 167 -4.98 -13.16 1.49
C ALA A 167 -4.78 -13.64 0.06
N CYS A 168 -5.82 -13.49 -0.76
CA CYS A 168 -5.69 -13.63 -2.21
C CYS A 168 -5.83 -12.25 -2.87
N TYR A 169 -4.91 -11.92 -3.76
CA TYR A 169 -4.98 -10.75 -4.61
C TYR A 169 -5.58 -11.14 -5.96
N GLY A 170 -6.52 -10.34 -6.45
CA GLY A 170 -7.16 -10.50 -7.74
C GLY A 170 -6.62 -9.46 -8.73
N ASN A 171 -7.48 -8.98 -9.60
CA ASN A 171 -7.11 -7.97 -10.59
C ASN A 171 -6.73 -6.66 -9.90
N ILE A 172 -5.75 -5.97 -10.48
CA ILE A 172 -5.33 -4.63 -10.09
C ILE A 172 -5.24 -3.81 -11.35
N MET A 173 -6.22 -2.92 -11.54
CA MET A 173 -6.42 -2.16 -12.76
C MET A 173 -6.13 -0.70 -12.48
N LEU A 174 -5.19 -0.15 -13.24
CA LEU A 174 -4.87 1.27 -13.26
C LEU A 174 -5.62 1.90 -14.45
N PHE A 175 -6.20 3.07 -14.25
CA PHE A 175 -6.99 3.75 -15.27
C PHE A 175 -6.50 5.16 -15.52
N ASP A 176 -6.54 5.56 -16.79
CA ASP A 176 -6.32 6.94 -17.21
C ASP A 176 -7.57 7.81 -16.99
N PRO A 177 -7.48 9.15 -17.17
CA PRO A 177 -8.62 10.04 -17.01
C PRO A 177 -9.80 9.75 -17.96
N GLN A 178 -9.58 8.99 -19.04
CA GLN A 178 -10.59 8.56 -20.00
C GLN A 178 -11.17 7.17 -19.66
N GLY A 179 -10.72 6.54 -18.56
CA GLY A 179 -11.15 5.21 -18.13
C GLY A 179 -10.50 4.06 -18.91
N GLN A 180 -9.46 4.32 -19.70
CA GLN A 180 -8.69 3.26 -20.36
C GLN A 180 -7.75 2.59 -19.36
N VAL A 181 -7.56 1.28 -19.52
CA VAL A 181 -6.63 0.51 -18.69
C VAL A 181 -5.20 0.87 -19.07
N LEU A 182 -4.42 1.27 -18.06
CA LEU A 182 -3.01 1.62 -18.22
C LEU A 182 -2.09 0.39 -18.19
N PRO A 183 -0.95 0.44 -18.90
CA PRO A 183 0.14 -0.51 -18.74
C PRO A 183 0.61 -0.58 -17.28
N GLY A 184 0.91 -1.79 -16.79
CA GLY A 184 1.28 -2.02 -15.39
C GLY A 184 0.16 -2.60 -14.54
N SER A 185 -1.09 -2.54 -15.03
CA SER A 185 -2.22 -3.31 -14.49
C SER A 185 -1.90 -4.81 -14.44
N LEU A 186 -2.43 -5.51 -13.43
CA LEU A 186 -2.31 -6.95 -13.24
C LEU A 186 -3.67 -7.60 -13.44
N GLN A 187 -3.76 -8.48 -14.42
CA GLN A 187 -4.87 -9.40 -14.58
C GLN A 187 -4.44 -10.77 -14.04
N MET A 188 -5.19 -11.31 -13.10
CA MET A 188 -4.87 -12.55 -12.37
C MET A 188 -5.99 -13.58 -12.48
#